data_AF-A0A2Z3UG86-F1
#
_entry.id   AF-A0A2Z3UG86-F1
#
_cell.length_a   1.000
_cell.length_b   1.000
_cell.length_c   1.000
_cell.angle_alpha   90.00
_cell.angle_beta   90.00
_cell.angle_gamma   90.00
#
_symmetry.space_group_name_H-M   'P 1'
#
loop_
_entity.id
_entity.type
_entity.pdbx_description
1 polymer ?
#
loop_
_entity_poly.entity_id
_entity_poly.type
_entity_poly.pdbx_seq_one_letter_code
_entity_poly.pdbx_strand_id
1 'polypeptide(L)'
;MRPVAKIATGFVFAFGALRFNGLDLLFDPVGWGLCASGLFQLQRSADDLFGRAGFFAVAMVCISLVAMLRLDMNPSYPLMVSSVKHVIGIAGTAGALIAVWLSVEAVIRRIRPCGDISGAALLDVLRWAVAGLGVLGILAEYGYADLGFVPAIAWFAAIVVLIVVLYRSAHLPYLSPTWEPVTS
;
A
#
# COMPACT_ATOMS: atom_id res chain seq x y z
N MET A 1 19.98 -0.34 -1.33
CA MET A 1 18.72 0.18 -1.90
C MET A 1 18.27 1.40 -1.13
N ARG A 2 17.77 2.43 -1.83
CA ARG A 2 17.20 3.64 -1.19
C ARG A 2 15.85 3.31 -0.52
N PRO A 3 15.48 3.96 0.61
CA PRO A 3 14.30 3.56 1.37
C PRO A 3 12.98 3.66 0.58
N VAL A 4 12.78 4.71 -0.20
CA VAL A 4 11.58 4.87 -1.05
C VAL A 4 11.52 3.81 -2.14
N ALA A 5 12.66 3.39 -2.70
CA ALA A 5 12.71 2.27 -3.64
C ALA A 5 12.29 0.95 -2.96
N LYS A 6 12.62 0.75 -1.67
CA LYS A 6 12.12 -0.41 -0.92
C LYS A 6 10.61 -0.38 -0.73
N ILE A 7 10.03 0.79 -0.46
CA ILE A 7 8.56 0.95 -0.36
C ILE A 7 7.91 0.64 -1.70
N ALA A 8 8.41 1.19 -2.80
CA ALA A 8 7.90 0.91 -4.14
C ALA A 8 8.01 -0.57 -4.49
N THR A 9 9.15 -1.20 -4.21
CA THR A 9 9.35 -2.65 -4.38
C THR A 9 8.41 -3.48 -3.50
N GLY A 10 8.16 -3.05 -2.27
CA GLY A 10 7.18 -3.68 -1.38
C GLY A 10 5.77 -3.60 -1.94
N PHE A 11 5.37 -2.46 -2.52
CA PHE A 11 4.10 -2.32 -3.24
C PHE A 11 4.03 -3.19 -4.50
N VAL A 12 5.13 -3.37 -5.24
CA VAL A 12 5.17 -4.33 -6.34
C VAL A 12 4.91 -5.76 -5.84
N PHE A 13 5.48 -6.17 -4.71
CA PHE A 13 5.23 -7.52 -4.19
C PHE A 13 3.84 -7.68 -3.58
N ALA A 14 3.31 -6.64 -2.93
CA ALA A 14 1.96 -6.65 -2.35
C ALA A 14 0.85 -6.58 -3.41
N PHE A 15 1.03 -5.79 -4.48
CA PHE A 15 -0.02 -5.54 -5.49
C PHE A 15 0.27 -6.15 -6.87
N GLY A 16 1.54 -6.29 -7.24
CA GLY A 16 1.98 -6.85 -8.53
C GLY A 16 1.86 -8.37 -8.59
N ALA A 17 1.68 -9.04 -7.45
CA ALA A 17 1.20 -10.42 -7.37
C ALA A 17 -0.31 -10.51 -7.65
N LEU A 18 -0.75 -9.90 -8.76
CA LEU A 18 -2.08 -10.10 -9.30
C LEU A 18 -2.13 -11.51 -9.91
N ARG A 19 -2.45 -12.49 -9.07
CA ARG A 19 -3.20 -13.71 -9.39
C ARG A 19 -2.79 -14.48 -10.65
N PHE A 20 -1.50 -14.71 -10.85
CA PHE A 20 -1.03 -15.71 -11.81
C PHE A 20 -0.70 -17.00 -11.04
N ASN A 21 -1.68 -17.92 -10.96
CA ASN A 21 -1.57 -19.34 -10.53
C ASN A 21 -1.81 -19.72 -9.05
N GLY A 22 -2.43 -18.89 -8.20
CA GLY A 22 -2.91 -19.38 -6.89
C GLY A 22 -1.79 -19.68 -5.87
N LEU A 23 -0.55 -19.32 -6.18
CA LEU A 23 0.62 -19.26 -5.28
C LEU A 23 0.78 -17.86 -4.64
N ASP A 24 -0.18 -16.95 -4.86
CA ASP A 24 -0.09 -15.50 -4.63
C ASP A 24 0.05 -15.05 -3.17
N LEU A 25 -0.19 -15.92 -2.18
CA LEU A 25 -0.19 -15.51 -0.77
C LEU A 25 1.20 -15.42 -0.13
N LEU A 26 2.22 -16.01 -0.74
CA LEU A 26 3.58 -16.02 -0.17
C LEU A 26 4.25 -14.64 -0.22
N PHE A 27 3.90 -13.81 -1.21
CA PHE A 27 4.56 -12.52 -1.43
C PHE A 27 3.88 -11.34 -0.72
N ASP A 28 2.61 -11.46 -0.35
CA ASP A 28 1.86 -10.39 0.31
C ASP A 28 2.48 -9.98 1.66
N PRO A 29 2.71 -10.90 2.63
CA PRO A 29 3.36 -10.53 3.89
C PRO A 29 4.81 -10.05 3.70
N VAL A 30 5.53 -10.56 2.70
CA VAL A 30 6.90 -10.12 2.37
C VAL A 30 6.89 -8.71 1.78
N GLY A 31 5.93 -8.40 0.90
CA GLY A 31 5.74 -7.08 0.31
C GLY A 31 5.43 -6.02 1.35
N TRP A 32 4.48 -6.29 2.25
CA TRP A 32 4.18 -5.42 3.38
C TRP A 32 5.36 -5.27 4.35
N GLY A 33 6.14 -6.34 4.56
CA GLY A 33 7.38 -6.28 5.35
C GLY A 33 8.43 -5.37 4.72
N LEU A 34 8.59 -5.41 3.41
CA LEU A 34 9.49 -4.51 2.68
C LEU A 34 9.02 -3.05 2.77
N CYS A 35 7.71 -2.80 2.63
CA CYS A 35 7.11 -1.48 2.86
C CYS A 35 7.42 -0.96 4.27
N ALA A 36 7.13 -1.76 5.31
CA ALA A 36 7.39 -1.43 6.70
C ALA A 36 8.88 -1.09 6.90
N SER A 37 9.78 -1.92 6.36
CA SER A 37 11.23 -1.70 6.48
C SER A 37 11.68 -0.37 5.84
N GLY A 38 11.12 0.00 4.68
CA GLY A 38 11.43 1.25 4.01
C GLY A 38 10.87 2.47 4.75
N LEU A 39 9.66 2.34 5.31
CA LEU A 39 9.00 3.38 6.09
C LEU A 39 9.71 3.66 7.41
N PHE A 40 10.09 2.61 8.16
CA PHE A 40 10.86 2.79 9.40
C PHE A 40 12.26 3.38 9.16
N GLN A 41 12.89 3.10 8.01
CA GLN A 41 14.15 3.74 7.64
C GLN A 41 14.01 5.24 7.34
N LEU A 42 12.81 5.71 7.01
CA LEU A 42 12.51 7.12 6.75
C LEU A 42 11.95 7.85 7.98
N GLN A 43 11.59 7.11 9.03
CA GLN A 43 11.08 7.66 10.28
C GLN A 43 12.13 8.55 10.95
N ARG A 44 11.69 9.72 11.40
CA ARG A 44 12.48 10.61 12.26
C ARG A 44 11.74 10.84 13.57
N SER A 45 12.50 11.15 14.61
CA SER A 45 12.00 11.42 15.97
C SER A 45 10.97 12.55 16.04
N ALA A 46 10.91 13.44 15.05
CA ALA A 46 10.03 14.62 15.04
C ALA A 46 8.82 14.53 14.09
N ASP A 47 8.72 13.53 13.20
CA ASP A 47 7.64 13.46 12.20
C ASP A 47 7.09 12.03 12.04
N ASP A 48 5.98 11.75 12.72
CA ASP A 48 5.46 10.41 13.03
C ASP A 48 4.64 9.75 11.90
N LEU A 49 4.51 10.39 10.74
CA LEU A 49 3.72 9.83 9.63
C LEU A 49 4.35 8.59 8.99
N PHE A 50 5.67 8.58 8.83
CA PHE A 50 6.39 7.39 8.38
C PHE A 50 6.30 6.24 9.40
N GLY A 51 6.32 6.56 10.70
CA GLY A 51 6.11 5.59 11.78
C GLY A 51 4.72 4.98 11.72
N ARG A 52 3.67 5.80 11.65
CA ARG A 52 2.27 5.36 11.49
C ARG A 52 2.08 4.51 10.24
N ALA A 53 2.57 4.96 9.09
CA ALA A 53 2.52 4.18 7.86
C ALA A 53 3.23 2.83 8.03
N GLY A 54 4.38 2.81 8.71
CA GLY A 54 5.11 1.58 9.06
C GLY A 54 4.29 0.63 9.93
N PHE A 55 3.62 1.13 10.97
CA PHE A 55 2.72 0.31 11.80
C PHE A 55 1.57 -0.30 11.01
N PHE A 56 0.94 0.46 10.11
CA PHE A 56 -0.11 -0.08 9.24
C PHE A 56 0.44 -1.15 8.27
N ALA A 57 1.63 -0.94 7.71
CA ALA A 57 2.28 -1.97 6.91
C ALA A 57 2.57 -3.24 7.73
N VAL A 58 3.02 -3.13 8.98
CA VAL A 58 3.18 -4.29 9.89
C VAL A 58 1.85 -4.98 10.19
N ALA A 59 0.78 -4.22 10.43
CA ALA A 59 -0.56 -4.78 10.61
C ALA A 59 -1.00 -5.58 9.37
N MET A 60 -0.68 -5.09 8.18
CA MET A 60 -0.94 -5.79 6.93
C MET A 60 -0.11 -7.07 6.76
N VAL A 61 1.15 -7.11 7.26
CA VAL A 61 1.90 -8.37 7.35
C VAL A 61 1.12 -9.40 8.16
N CYS A 62 0.62 -9.02 9.33
CA CYS A 62 -0.15 -9.92 10.21
C CYS A 62 -1.45 -10.39 9.55
N ILE A 63 -2.22 -9.47 8.94
CA ILE A 63 -3.47 -9.80 8.24
C ILE A 63 -3.20 -10.77 7.07
N SER A 64 -2.15 -10.51 6.29
CA SER A 64 -1.74 -11.35 5.16
C SER A 64 -1.30 -12.75 5.61
N LEU A 65 -0.56 -12.83 6.72
CA LEU A 65 -0.14 -14.11 7.31
C LEU A 65 -1.34 -14.93 7.80
N VAL A 66 -2.32 -14.29 8.46
CA VAL A 66 -3.56 -14.96 8.90
C VAL A 66 -4.38 -15.45 7.70
N ALA A 67 -4.45 -14.65 6.63
CA ALA A 67 -5.11 -15.05 5.39
C ALA A 67 -4.41 -16.27 4.75
N MET A 68 -3.07 -16.30 4.78
CA MET A 68 -2.25 -17.40 4.26
C MET A 68 -2.47 -18.71 5.03
N LEU A 69 -2.42 -18.68 6.36
CA LEU A 69 -2.60 -19.89 7.19
C LEU A 69 -4.01 -20.48 7.11
N ARG A 70 -5.02 -19.69 6.73
CA ARG A 70 -6.43 -20.12 6.63
C ARG A 70 -6.75 -20.93 5.38
N LEU A 71 -6.01 -20.75 4.28
CA LEU A 71 -6.20 -21.56 3.07
C LEU A 71 -5.85 -23.04 3.27
N ASP A 72 -5.07 -23.35 4.30
CA ASP A 72 -4.67 -24.73 4.66
C ASP A 72 -5.60 -25.39 5.70
N MET A 73 -6.62 -24.69 6.23
CA MET A 73 -7.49 -25.25 7.26
C MET A 73 -8.67 -26.04 6.67
N ASN A 74 -8.76 -27.31 7.10
CA ASN A 74 -9.76 -28.34 6.77
C ASN A 74 -11.20 -27.81 6.61
N PRO A 75 -11.97 -28.24 5.57
CA PRO A 75 -13.29 -27.71 5.21
C PRO A 75 -14.45 -28.09 6.16
N SER A 76 -14.16 -28.58 7.37
CA SER A 76 -15.15 -29.21 8.26
C SER A 76 -16.17 -28.24 8.89
N TYR A 77 -16.05 -26.93 8.69
CA TYR A 77 -16.97 -25.91 9.25
C TYR A 77 -17.31 -24.78 8.25
N PRO A 78 -18.18 -25.02 7.25
CA PRO A 78 -18.36 -24.14 6.09
C PRO A 78 -18.96 -22.75 6.41
N LEU A 79 -19.87 -22.64 7.39
CA LEU A 79 -20.55 -21.38 7.72
C LEU A 79 -19.65 -20.40 8.49
N MET A 80 -18.85 -20.89 9.44
CA MET A 80 -17.93 -20.04 10.23
C MET A 80 -16.70 -19.62 9.41
N VAL A 81 -16.29 -20.43 8.43
CA VAL A 81 -15.20 -20.12 7.48
C VAL A 81 -15.59 -18.98 6.53
N SER A 82 -16.86 -18.89 6.11
CA SER A 82 -17.33 -17.85 5.17
C SER A 82 -17.32 -16.44 5.78
N SER A 83 -17.90 -16.27 6.98
CA SER A 83 -17.95 -14.96 7.66
C SER A 83 -16.56 -14.43 8.02
N VAL A 84 -15.66 -15.31 8.48
CA VAL A 84 -14.29 -14.92 8.82
C VAL A 84 -13.48 -14.55 7.57
N LYS A 85 -13.65 -15.28 6.45
CA LYS A 85 -13.02 -14.94 5.16
C LYS A 85 -13.44 -13.55 4.69
N HIS A 86 -14.71 -13.21 4.86
CA HIS A 86 -15.25 -11.91 4.49
C HIS A 86 -14.66 -10.77 5.34
N VAL A 87 -14.59 -10.93 6.66
CA VAL A 87 -13.98 -9.95 7.57
C VAL A 87 -12.49 -9.74 7.27
N ILE A 88 -11.74 -10.82 7.01
CA ILE A 88 -10.32 -10.74 6.64
C ILE A 88 -10.15 -10.03 5.29
N GLY A 89 -11.03 -10.29 4.31
CA GLY A 89 -11.02 -9.60 3.01
C GLY A 89 -11.25 -8.09 3.15
N ILE A 90 -12.22 -7.68 3.96
CA ILE A 90 -12.47 -6.26 4.26
C ILE A 90 -11.26 -5.64 4.95
N ALA A 91 -10.76 -6.29 6.01
CA ALA A 91 -9.64 -5.79 6.79
C ALA A 91 -8.36 -5.68 5.95
N GLY A 92 -8.11 -6.64 5.07
CA GLY A 92 -6.99 -6.61 4.12
C GLY A 92 -7.14 -5.46 3.11
N THR A 93 -8.31 -5.30 2.51
CA THR A 93 -8.52 -4.24 1.52
C THR A 93 -8.44 -2.84 2.15
N ALA A 94 -9.14 -2.63 3.27
CA ALA A 94 -9.11 -1.36 3.99
C ALA A 94 -7.69 -1.05 4.53
N GLY A 95 -7.02 -2.05 5.12
CA GLY A 95 -5.67 -1.89 5.64
C GLY A 95 -4.66 -1.57 4.54
N ALA A 96 -4.76 -2.21 3.37
CA ALA A 96 -3.91 -1.92 2.22
C ALA A 96 -4.11 -0.47 1.73
N LEU A 97 -5.36 -0.01 1.61
CA LEU A 97 -5.68 1.36 1.22
C LEU A 97 -5.13 2.38 2.23
N ILE A 98 -5.30 2.13 3.53
CA ILE A 98 -4.77 3.00 4.59
C ILE A 98 -3.23 3.03 4.56
N ALA A 99 -2.58 1.88 4.39
CA ALA A 99 -1.13 1.79 4.32
C ALA A 99 -0.57 2.55 3.13
N VAL A 100 -1.17 2.40 1.93
CA VAL A 100 -0.81 3.18 0.74
C VAL A 100 -1.04 4.67 0.98
N TRP A 101 -2.21 5.04 1.51
CA TRP A 101 -2.56 6.42 1.80
C TRP A 101 -1.54 7.13 2.69
N LEU A 102 -1.22 6.51 3.83
CA LEU A 102 -0.29 7.07 4.81
C LEU A 102 1.14 7.10 4.27
N SER A 103 1.55 6.08 3.52
CA SER A 103 2.87 6.06 2.89
C SER A 103 3.04 7.20 1.89
N VAL A 104 2.04 7.44 1.04
CA VAL A 104 2.09 8.51 0.04
C VAL A 104 1.98 9.88 0.70
N GLU A 105 1.11 10.06 1.70
CA GLU A 105 1.04 11.29 2.50
C GLU A 105 2.40 11.63 3.14
N ALA A 106 3.07 10.65 3.73
CA ALA A 106 4.38 10.83 4.35
C ALA A 106 5.43 11.31 3.32
N VAL A 107 5.39 10.75 2.11
CA VAL A 107 6.27 11.17 1.00
C VAL A 107 5.92 12.58 0.52
N ILE A 108 4.64 12.91 0.33
CA ILE A 108 4.17 14.25 -0.08
C ILE A 108 4.62 15.32 0.90
N ARG A 109 4.47 15.08 2.22
CA ARG A 109 4.89 16.04 3.26
C ARG A 109 6.38 16.33 3.25
N ARG A 110 7.18 15.39 2.75
CA ARG A 110 8.63 15.56 2.62
C ARG A 110 9.04 16.25 1.33
N ILE A 111 8.26 16.05 0.25
CA ILE A 111 8.48 16.71 -1.05
C ILE A 111 8.07 18.20 -1.00
N ARG A 112 6.91 18.52 -0.42
CA ARG A 112 6.29 19.86 -0.50
C ARG A 112 7.19 20.99 0.03
N PRO A 113 7.88 20.86 1.18
CA PRO A 113 8.78 21.89 1.69
C PRO A 113 10.02 22.11 0.80
N CYS A 114 10.38 21.15 -0.06
CA CYS A 114 11.53 21.22 -0.95
C CYS A 114 11.22 21.94 -2.28
N GLY A 115 10.01 22.46 -2.47
CA GLY A 115 9.62 23.24 -3.65
C GLY A 115 9.12 22.43 -4.85
N ASP A 116 9.11 21.09 -4.78
CA ASP A 116 8.56 20.23 -5.85
C ASP A 116 7.04 20.06 -5.71
N ILE A 117 6.32 21.14 -6.04
CA ILE A 117 4.85 21.21 -5.96
C ILE A 117 4.21 20.27 -6.99
N SER A 118 4.82 20.11 -8.17
CA SER A 118 4.34 19.22 -9.23
C SER A 118 4.34 17.76 -8.83
N GLY A 119 5.44 17.27 -8.24
CA GLY A 119 5.56 15.88 -7.78
C GLY A 119 4.60 15.60 -6.62
N ALA A 120 4.47 16.55 -5.69
CA ALA A 120 3.51 16.47 -4.59
C ALA A 120 2.05 16.41 -5.09
N ALA A 121 1.68 17.24 -6.07
CA ALA A 121 0.34 17.25 -6.65
C ALA A 121 0.02 15.95 -7.40
N LEU A 122 0.96 15.42 -8.19
CA LEU A 122 0.78 14.15 -8.89
C LEU A 122 0.56 13.00 -7.90
N LEU A 123 1.36 12.93 -6.85
CA LEU A 123 1.21 11.92 -5.79
C LEU A 123 -0.12 12.06 -5.05
N ASP A 124 -0.59 13.29 -4.81
CA ASP A 124 -1.87 13.53 -4.15
C ASP A 124 -3.04 13.05 -5.02
N VAL A 125 -3.03 13.36 -6.32
CA VAL A 125 -4.02 12.86 -7.28
C VAL A 125 -4.01 11.34 -7.35
N LEU A 126 -2.83 10.71 -7.43
CA LEU A 126 -2.71 9.25 -7.47
C LEU A 126 -3.19 8.60 -6.18
N ARG A 127 -2.89 9.20 -5.03
CA ARG A 127 -3.36 8.75 -3.72
C ARG A 127 -4.89 8.73 -3.67
N TRP A 128 -5.54 9.82 -4.09
CA TRP A 128 -7.00 9.90 -4.16
C TRP A 128 -7.60 8.95 -5.18
N ALA A 129 -6.97 8.78 -6.34
CA ALA A 129 -7.41 7.85 -7.37
C ALA A 129 -7.39 6.40 -6.87
N VAL A 130 -6.28 5.97 -6.25
CA VAL A 130 -6.17 4.61 -5.69
C VAL A 130 -7.18 4.37 -4.58
N ALA A 131 -7.38 5.35 -3.68
CA ALA A 131 -8.36 5.24 -2.60
C ALA A 131 -9.80 5.20 -3.13
N GLY A 132 -10.17 6.15 -3.99
CA GLY A 132 -11.51 6.26 -4.56
C GLY A 132 -11.89 5.04 -5.39
N LEU A 133 -11.00 4.60 -6.29
CA LEU A 133 -11.22 3.40 -7.10
C LEU A 133 -11.22 2.12 -6.25
N GLY A 134 -10.43 2.07 -5.18
CA GLY A 134 -10.45 0.96 -4.22
C GLY A 134 -11.78 0.86 -3.46
N VAL A 135 -12.31 1.98 -2.99
CA VAL A 135 -13.64 2.04 -2.34
C VAL A 135 -14.75 1.66 -3.32
N LEU A 136 -14.68 2.13 -4.56
CA LEU A 136 -15.61 1.72 -5.61
C LEU A 136 -15.55 0.22 -5.90
N GLY A 137 -14.34 -0.35 -5.91
CA GLY A 137 -14.13 -1.80 -6.04
C GLY A 137 -14.81 -2.59 -4.91
N ILE A 138 -14.70 -2.12 -3.66
CA ILE A 138 -15.44 -2.70 -2.54
C ILE A 138 -16.94 -2.59 -2.79
N LEU A 139 -17.48 -1.42 -3.13
CA LEU A 139 -18.93 -1.29 -3.39
C LEU A 139 -19.43 -2.24 -4.48
N ALA A 140 -18.65 -2.45 -5.55
CA ALA A 140 -18.99 -3.39 -6.60
C ALA A 140 -18.96 -4.86 -6.15
N GLU A 141 -17.97 -5.26 -5.35
CA GLU A 141 -17.89 -6.64 -4.82
C GLU A 141 -19.12 -7.02 -3.97
N TYR A 142 -19.72 -6.04 -3.30
CA TYR A 142 -20.92 -6.22 -2.47
C TYR A 142 -22.22 -6.04 -3.24
N GLY A 143 -22.16 -5.85 -4.56
CA GLY A 143 -23.32 -5.69 -5.42
C GLY A 143 -24.01 -4.32 -5.33
N TYR A 144 -23.37 -3.32 -4.70
CA TYR A 144 -23.92 -1.96 -4.63
C TYR A 144 -23.67 -1.15 -5.91
N ALA A 145 -22.79 -1.60 -6.79
CA ALA A 145 -22.50 -0.93 -8.06
C ALA A 145 -22.09 -1.94 -9.15
N ASP A 146 -22.74 -1.88 -10.31
CA ASP A 146 -22.39 -2.72 -11.46
C ASP A 146 -21.36 -2.00 -12.34
N LEU A 147 -20.11 -1.97 -11.87
CA LEU A 147 -19.05 -1.18 -12.49
C LEU A 147 -18.27 -1.94 -13.58
N GLY A 148 -18.54 -3.23 -13.77
CA GLY A 148 -17.78 -4.09 -14.69
C GLY A 148 -16.28 -4.13 -14.37
N PHE A 149 -15.45 -4.46 -15.37
CA PHE A 149 -13.99 -4.59 -15.21
C PHE A 149 -13.24 -3.25 -15.29
N VAL A 150 -13.87 -2.20 -15.81
CA VAL A 150 -13.25 -0.89 -16.04
C VAL A 150 -12.63 -0.26 -14.77
N PRO A 151 -13.30 -0.16 -13.61
CA PRO A 151 -12.69 0.42 -12.41
C PRO A 151 -11.53 -0.40 -11.87
N ALA A 152 -11.55 -1.73 -12.03
CA ALA A 152 -10.47 -2.60 -11.59
C ALA A 152 -9.22 -2.37 -12.43
N ILE A 153 -9.38 -2.23 -13.76
CA ILE A 153 -8.27 -1.87 -14.66
C ILE A 153 -7.74 -0.47 -14.33
N ALA A 154 -8.62 0.51 -14.12
CA ALA A 154 -8.22 1.86 -13.76
C ALA A 154 -7.50 1.91 -12.41
N TRP A 155 -7.97 1.15 -11.42
CA TRP A 155 -7.33 1.04 -10.11
C TRP A 155 -5.93 0.44 -10.22
N PHE A 156 -5.79 -0.64 -10.98
CA PHE A 156 -4.50 -1.27 -11.22
C PHE A 156 -3.53 -0.32 -11.93
N ALA A 157 -4.00 0.37 -12.98
CA ALA A 157 -3.19 1.37 -13.67
C ALA A 157 -2.75 2.49 -12.72
N ALA A 158 -3.63 2.97 -11.84
CA ALA A 158 -3.29 3.97 -10.84
C ALA A 158 -2.21 3.49 -9.85
N ILE A 159 -2.27 2.23 -9.41
CA ILE A 159 -1.23 1.62 -8.56
C ILE A 159 0.10 1.52 -9.31
N VAL A 160 0.10 1.04 -10.56
CA VAL A 160 1.32 0.94 -11.37
C VAL A 160 1.97 2.31 -11.55
N VAL A 161 1.18 3.32 -11.90
CA VAL A 161 1.67 4.70 -12.05
C VAL A 161 2.21 5.22 -10.71
N LEU A 162 1.52 4.97 -9.60
CA LEU A 162 1.98 5.33 -8.26
C LEU A 162 3.34 4.70 -7.94
N ILE A 163 3.51 3.39 -8.18
CA ILE A 163 4.75 2.67 -7.95
C ILE A 163 5.89 3.28 -8.80
N VAL A 164 5.64 3.54 -10.09
CA VAL A 164 6.63 4.13 -11.00
C VAL A 164 7.04 5.52 -10.52
N VAL A 165 6.08 6.35 -10.10
CA VAL A 165 6.36 7.69 -9.56
C VAL A 165 7.17 7.60 -8.27
N LEU A 166 6.85 6.67 -7.36
CA LEU A 166 7.64 6.41 -6.15
C LEU A 166 9.06 5.93 -6.47
N TYR A 167 9.22 5.09 -7.48
CA TYR A 167 10.54 4.61 -7.91
C TYR A 167 11.39 5.75 -8.48
N ARG A 168 10.78 6.62 -9.31
CA ARG A 168 11.43 7.82 -9.83
C ARG A 168 11.79 8.80 -8.71
N SER A 169 10.90 8.99 -7.75
CA SER A 169 11.13 9.90 -6.62
C SER A 169 12.19 9.39 -5.65
N ALA A 170 12.47 8.07 -5.61
CA ALA A 170 13.56 7.52 -4.81
C ALA A 170 14.94 8.10 -5.17
N HIS A 171 15.10 8.69 -6.37
CA HIS A 171 16.33 9.36 -6.76
C HIS A 171 16.55 10.73 -6.07
N LEU A 172 15.52 11.29 -5.45
CA LEU A 172 15.56 12.62 -4.85
C LEU A 172 16.35 12.63 -3.52
N PRO A 173 17.26 13.59 -3.33
CA PRO A 173 18.15 13.62 -2.16
C PRO A 173 17.41 13.86 -0.84
N TYR A 174 16.29 14.59 -0.86
CA TYR A 174 15.49 14.89 0.34
C TYR A 174 14.62 13.73 0.84
N LEU A 175 14.50 12.67 0.03
CA LEU A 175 13.92 11.39 0.41
C LEU A 175 14.97 10.38 0.90
N SER A 176 16.18 10.87 1.21
CA SER A 176 17.21 10.09 1.90
C SER A 176 17.04 10.16 3.43
N PRO A 177 17.46 9.12 4.17
CA PRO A 177 17.37 9.11 5.63
C PRO A 177 18.22 10.22 6.27
N THR A 178 19.29 10.63 5.60
CA THR A 178 20.30 11.58 6.09
C THR A 178 20.05 13.04 5.72
N TRP A 179 19.00 13.36 4.95
CA TRP A 179 18.78 14.74 4.50
C TRP A 179 18.27 15.64 5.61
N GLU A 180 19.08 16.54 6.15
CA GLU A 180 18.58 17.59 7.04
C GLU A 180 18.05 18.77 6.20
N PRO A 181 16.87 19.32 6.51
CA PRO A 181 16.45 20.56 5.88
C PRO A 181 17.47 21.65 6.22
N VAL A 182 17.97 22.36 5.22
CA VAL A 182 18.85 23.51 5.43
C VAL A 182 18.04 24.53 6.23
N THR A 183 18.39 24.70 7.51
CA THR A 183 17.84 25.77 8.35
C THR A 183 18.44 27.08 7.85
N SER A 184 17.66 27.84 7.09
CA SER A 184 17.94 29.24 6.78
C SER A 184 17.51 30.15 7.93
#